data_AF-A0A9E1CBB4-F1
#
_entry.id   AF-A0A9E1CBB4-F1
#
_cell.length_a   1.000
_cell.length_b   1.000
_cell.length_c   1.000
_cell.angle_alpha   90.00
_cell.angle_beta   90.00
_cell.angle_gamma   90.00
#
_symmetry.space_group_name_H-M   'P 1'
#
loop_
_entity.id
_entity.type
_entity.pdbx_description
1 polymer ?
#
loop_
_entity_poly.entity_id
_entity_poly.type
_entity_poly.pdbx_seq_one_letter_code
_entity_poly.pdbx_strand_id
1 'polypeptide(L)'
;MERTRLELLFDQELLQNAEQARILCGSPVTRFVRSVQTTGGVSAVRELCRRNRPSDAFDSLAQAGRLDLSAEASAVKGKYGPLFTDEEVNACLALLLESGYFQKAGL
;
A
#
# COMPACT_ATOMS: atom_id res chain seq x y z
N MET A 1 -17.67 11.95 -10.18
CA MET A 1 -16.35 11.51 -10.65
C MET A 1 -16.41 10.01 -10.77
N GLU A 2 -16.37 9.48 -11.98
CA GLU A 2 -16.37 8.04 -12.22
C GLU A 2 -15.00 7.48 -11.82
N ARG A 3 -14.98 6.47 -10.95
CA ARG A 3 -13.74 5.76 -10.61
C ARG A 3 -13.31 4.95 -11.82
N THR A 4 -12.09 5.15 -12.25
CA THR A 4 -11.49 4.44 -13.37
C THR A 4 -11.40 2.95 -13.05
N ARG A 5 -11.46 2.07 -14.06
CA ARG A 5 -11.32 0.62 -13.85
C ARG A 5 -10.04 0.25 -13.09
N LEU A 6 -8.96 1.00 -13.30
CA LEU A 6 -7.69 0.84 -12.59
C LEU A 6 -7.83 1.14 -11.09
N GLU A 7 -8.59 2.16 -10.70
CA GLU A 7 -8.83 2.49 -9.29
C GLU A 7 -9.62 1.37 -8.60
N LEU A 8 -10.63 0.81 -9.26
CA LEU A 8 -11.40 -0.31 -8.71
C LEU A 8 -10.54 -1.57 -8.54
N LEU A 9 -9.66 -1.85 -9.50
CA LEU A 9 -8.69 -2.94 -9.41
C LEU A 9 -7.65 -2.69 -8.31
N PHE A 10 -7.28 -1.43 -8.08
CA PHE A 10 -6.37 -1.04 -7.01
C PHE A 10 -7.02 -1.23 -5.64
N ASP A 11 -8.25 -0.73 -5.47
CA ASP A 11 -9.04 -0.91 -4.25
C ASP A 11 -9.18 -2.40 -3.90
N GLN A 12 -9.54 -3.22 -4.88
CA GLN A 12 -9.69 -4.66 -4.68
C GLN A 12 -8.36 -5.33 -4.29
N GLU A 13 -7.26 -5.00 -4.97
CA GLU A 13 -5.94 -5.55 -4.65
C GLU A 13 -5.52 -5.17 -3.23
N LEU A 14 -5.71 -3.91 -2.83
CA LEU A 14 -5.39 -3.46 -1.46
C LEU A 14 -6.19 -4.20 -0.40
N LEU A 15 -7.48 -4.41 -0.63
CA LEU A 15 -8.33 -5.15 0.31
C LEU A 15 -7.92 -6.62 0.42
N GLN A 16 -7.58 -7.26 -0.71
CA GLN A 16 -7.08 -8.63 -0.72
C GLN A 16 -5.73 -8.74 -0.01
N ASN A 17 -4.81 -7.83 -0.29
CA ASN A 17 -3.50 -7.80 0.36
C ASN A 17 -3.62 -7.59 1.87
N ALA A 18 -4.50 -6.69 2.30
CA ALA A 18 -4.75 -6.45 3.72
C ALA A 18 -5.40 -7.65 4.42
N GLU A 19 -6.30 -8.37 3.74
CA GLU A 19 -6.86 -9.62 4.24
C GLU A 19 -5.78 -10.71 4.36
N GLN A 20 -4.94 -10.86 3.34
CA GLN A 20 -3.80 -11.78 3.41
C GLN A 20 -2.84 -11.40 4.53
N ALA A 21 -2.52 -10.12 4.70
CA ALA A 21 -1.69 -9.61 5.78
C ALA A 21 -2.28 -9.94 7.14
N ARG A 22 -3.60 -9.80 7.30
CA ARG A 22 -4.31 -10.21 8.51
C ARG A 22 -4.18 -11.70 8.78
N ILE A 23 -4.37 -12.55 7.77
CA ILE A 23 -4.27 -14.01 7.92
C ILE A 23 -2.85 -14.44 8.26
N LEU A 24 -1.85 -13.87 7.58
CA LEU A 24 -0.44 -14.25 7.69
C LEU A 24 0.23 -13.68 8.93
N CYS A 25 -0.05 -12.43 9.28
CA CYS A 25 0.60 -11.69 10.36
C CYS A 25 -0.29 -11.56 11.62
N GLY A 26 -1.54 -12.02 11.56
CA GLY A 26 -2.51 -11.84 12.65
C GLY A 26 -2.91 -10.38 12.88
N SER A 27 -2.57 -9.48 11.95
CA SER A 27 -2.74 -8.04 12.17
C SER A 27 -4.22 -7.64 12.05
N PRO A 28 -4.78 -6.85 12.98
CA PRO A 28 -6.19 -6.46 12.94
C PRO A 28 -6.51 -5.62 11.70
N VAL A 29 -7.80 -5.57 11.32
CA VAL A 29 -8.30 -4.70 10.24
C VAL A 29 -7.91 -3.26 10.55
N THR A 30 -6.99 -2.71 9.76
CA THR A 30 -6.38 -1.42 10.05
C THR A 30 -7.25 -0.27 9.57
N ARG A 31 -7.05 0.91 10.17
CA ARG A 31 -7.68 2.17 9.74
C ARG A 31 -7.55 2.38 8.22
N PHE A 32 -6.43 1.92 7.64
CA PHE A 32 -6.19 1.95 6.21
C PHE A 32 -7.26 1.23 5.40
N VAL A 33 -7.61 -0.03 5.73
CA VAL A 33 -8.65 -0.81 5.03
C VAL A 33 -9.98 -0.06 5.02
N ARG A 34 -10.36 0.55 6.15
CA ARG A 34 -11.58 1.35 6.25
C ARG A 34 -11.51 2.60 5.36
N SER A 35 -10.36 3.27 5.30
CA SER A 35 -10.15 4.40 4.39
C SER A 35 -10.28 3.96 2.92
N VAL A 36 -9.67 2.83 2.52
CA VAL A 36 -9.81 2.29 1.15
C VAL A 36 -11.29 2.08 0.79
N GLN A 37 -12.09 1.49 1.69
CA GLN A 37 -13.52 1.27 1.45
C GLN A 37 -14.35 2.57 1.40
N THR A 38 -13.95 3.58 2.18
CA THR A 38 -14.73 4.83 2.32
C THR A 38 -14.37 5.85 1.24
N THR A 39 -13.08 6.16 1.09
CA THR A 39 -12.56 7.23 0.22
C THR A 39 -11.85 6.71 -1.03
N GLY A 40 -11.54 5.41 -1.10
CA GLY A 40 -10.77 4.80 -2.19
C GLY A 40 -9.29 4.62 -1.83
N GLY A 41 -8.67 3.63 -2.45
CA GLY A 41 -7.30 3.20 -2.24
C GLY A 41 -6.28 4.23 -2.67
N VAL A 42 -6.51 4.89 -3.82
CA VAL A 42 -5.64 5.97 -4.29
C VAL A 42 -5.63 7.12 -3.28
N SER A 43 -6.80 7.54 -2.80
CA SER A 43 -6.93 8.58 -1.76
C SER A 43 -6.26 8.17 -0.45
N ALA A 44 -6.38 6.90 -0.05
CA ALA A 44 -5.77 6.37 1.16
C ALA A 44 -4.23 6.39 1.08
N VAL A 45 -3.66 5.94 -0.04
CA VAL A 45 -2.20 5.98 -0.27
C VAL A 45 -1.69 7.41 -0.39
N ARG A 46 -2.42 8.28 -1.10
CA ARG A 46 -2.11 9.71 -1.19
C ARG A 46 -2.08 10.37 0.20
N GLU A 47 -3.00 10.00 1.08
CA GLU A 47 -3.00 10.48 2.46
C GLU A 47 -1.79 9.96 3.28
N LEU A 48 -1.40 8.70 3.10
CA LEU A 48 -0.18 8.15 3.72
C LEU A 48 1.07 8.90 3.26
N CYS A 49 1.22 9.08 1.95
CA CYS A 49 2.29 9.85 1.34
C CYS A 49 2.33 11.29 1.90
N ARG A 50 1.18 11.96 1.99
CA ARG A 50 1.09 13.32 2.55
C ARG A 50 1.48 13.40 4.02
N ARG A 51 1.14 12.38 4.81
CA ARG A 51 1.43 12.35 6.25
C ARG A 51 2.84 11.88 6.56
N ASN A 52 3.56 11.39 5.55
CA ASN A 52 4.87 10.73 5.67
C ASN A 52 4.87 9.73 6.83
N ARG A 53 3.77 9.00 6.99
CA ARG A 53 3.60 7.99 8.02
C ARG A 53 3.10 6.72 7.37
N PRO A 54 3.76 5.58 7.62
CA PRO A 54 3.32 4.31 7.09
C PRO A 54 1.98 3.90 7.69
N SER A 55 1.27 2.99 7.01
CA SER A 55 0.02 2.44 7.54
C SER A 55 0.25 1.67 8.85
N ASP A 56 -0.75 1.58 9.72
CA ASP A 56 -0.63 0.80 10.98
C ASP A 56 -0.26 -0.68 10.75
N ALA A 57 -0.56 -1.22 9.55
CA ALA A 57 -0.19 -2.59 9.17
C ALA A 57 1.26 -2.70 8.70
N PHE A 58 1.91 -1.59 8.35
CA PHE A 58 3.19 -1.56 7.67
C PHE A 58 4.32 -2.10 8.55
N ASP A 59 4.37 -1.73 9.83
CA ASP A 59 5.36 -2.26 10.78
C ASP A 59 5.22 -3.79 10.93
N SER A 60 3.99 -4.28 11.10
CA SER A 60 3.70 -5.72 11.18
C SER A 60 4.11 -6.45 9.90
N LEU A 61 3.84 -5.85 8.74
CA LEU A 61 4.23 -6.38 7.43
C LEU A 61 5.75 -6.35 7.21
N ALA A 62 6.43 -5.29 7.65
CA ALA A 62 7.88 -5.15 7.61
C ALA A 62 8.56 -6.23 8.46
N GLN A 63 8.09 -6.42 9.70
CA GLN A 63 8.57 -7.47 10.58
C GLN A 63 8.34 -8.88 9.99
N ALA A 64 7.19 -9.09 9.35
CA ALA A 64 6.89 -10.34 8.66
C ALA A 64 7.66 -10.52 7.33
N GLY A 65 8.37 -9.49 6.85
CA GLY A 65 8.98 -9.50 5.52
C GLY A 65 7.96 -9.58 4.38
N ARG A 66 6.72 -9.19 4.64
CA ARG A 66 5.57 -9.23 3.71
C ARG A 66 5.15 -7.85 3.24
N LEU A 67 6.08 -6.90 3.17
CA LEU A 67 5.85 -5.58 2.60
C LEU A 67 5.36 -5.62 1.14
N ASP A 68 5.49 -6.74 0.44
CA ASP A 68 4.84 -6.99 -0.86
C ASP A 68 3.30 -6.84 -0.79
N LEU A 69 2.70 -7.13 0.37
CA LEU A 69 1.27 -6.94 0.65
C LEU A 69 0.94 -5.52 1.14
N SER A 70 1.92 -4.62 1.24
CA SER A 70 1.67 -3.25 1.66
C SER A 70 1.00 -2.45 0.53
N ALA A 71 0.36 -1.34 0.92
CA ALA A 71 -0.29 -0.48 -0.06
C ALA A 71 0.72 0.28 -0.92
N GLU A 72 1.86 0.61 -0.32
CA GLU A 72 3.00 1.26 -0.94
C GLU A 72 3.60 0.37 -2.04
N ALA A 73 3.75 -0.94 -1.77
CA ALA A 73 4.22 -1.91 -2.77
C ALA A 73 3.25 -2.04 -3.94
N SER A 74 1.94 -2.04 -3.68
CA SER A 74 0.93 -1.98 -4.74
C SER A 74 0.98 -0.68 -5.52
N ALA A 75 1.15 0.48 -4.87
CA ALA A 75 1.17 1.79 -5.52
C ALA A 75 2.35 1.96 -6.49
N VAL A 76 3.53 1.41 -6.17
CA VAL A 76 4.71 1.45 -7.05
C VAL A 76 4.64 0.43 -8.20
N LYS A 77 3.63 -0.45 -8.26
CA LYS A 77 3.48 -1.36 -9.41
C LYS A 77 3.18 -0.53 -10.65
N GLY A 78 3.96 -0.72 -11.71
CA GLY A 78 3.82 0.04 -12.96
C GLY A 78 2.42 0.03 -13.59
N LYS A 79 1.61 -1.01 -13.32
CA LYS A 79 0.20 -1.06 -13.77
C LYS A 79 -0.71 0.03 -13.15
N TYR A 80 -0.35 0.54 -11.97
CA TYR A 80 -1.07 1.60 -11.27
C TYR A 80 -0.34 2.95 -11.34
N GLY A 81 0.84 3.02 -11.98
CA GLY A 81 1.57 4.25 -12.24
C GLY A 81 0.69 5.42 -12.72
N PRO A 82 -0.24 5.27 -13.67
CA PRO A 82 -1.09 6.38 -14.12
C PRO A 82 -2.12 6.87 -13.08
N LEU A 83 -2.31 6.16 -11.96
CA LEU A 83 -3.20 6.59 -10.87
C LEU A 83 -2.50 7.55 -9.89
N PHE A 84 -1.17 7.56 -9.87
CA PHE A 84 -0.35 8.30 -8.93
C PHE A 84 0.57 9.26 -9.67
N THR A 85 1.00 10.33 -9.02
CA THR A 85 2.07 11.17 -9.57
C THR A 85 3.43 10.55 -9.28
N ASP A 86 4.45 10.93 -10.05
CA ASP A 86 5.84 10.50 -9.82
C ASP A 86 6.30 10.80 -8.39
N GLU A 87 5.88 11.93 -7.80
CA GLU A 87 6.19 12.28 -6.42
C GLU A 87 5.59 11.29 -5.41
N GLU A 88 4.33 10.87 -5.62
CA GLU A 88 3.65 9.91 -4.75
C GLU A 88 4.28 8.52 -4.85
N VAL A 89 4.57 8.09 -6.08
CA VAL A 89 5.27 6.82 -6.33
C VAL A 89 6.65 6.84 -5.68
N ASN A 90 7.40 7.95 -5.80
CA ASN A 90 8.73 8.08 -5.23
C ASN A 90 8.70 8.10 -3.69
N ALA A 91 7.68 8.70 -3.07
CA ALA A 91 7.51 8.66 -1.63
C ALA A 91 7.18 7.23 -1.13
N CYS A 92 6.29 6.51 -1.81
CA CYS A 92 6.03 5.09 -1.51
C CYS A 92 7.29 4.25 -1.70
N LEU A 93 8.05 4.48 -2.77
CA LEU A 93 9.30 3.78 -3.05
C LEU A 93 10.35 4.06 -1.95
N ALA A 94 10.49 5.31 -1.52
CA ALA A 94 11.40 5.70 -0.44
C ALA A 94 11.06 4.96 0.86
N LEU A 95 9.78 4.92 1.26
CA LEU A 95 9.32 4.15 2.43
C LEU A 95 9.64 2.65 2.32
N LEU A 96 9.45 2.06 1.14
CA LEU A 96 9.81 0.66 0.89
C LEU A 96 11.32 0.42 0.99
N LEU A 97 12.14 1.36 0.51
CA LEU A 97 13.59 1.29 0.61
C LEU A 97 14.07 1.43 2.06
N GLU A 98 13.54 2.41 2.80
CA GLU A 98 13.86 2.64 4.21
C GLU A 98 13.47 1.47 5.10
N SER A 99 12.37 0.78 4.78
CA SER A 99 11.93 -0.43 5.49
C SER A 99 12.67 -1.71 5.08
N GLY A 100 13.61 -1.62 4.13
CA GLY A 100 14.44 -2.75 3.71
C GLY A 100 13.74 -3.72 2.75
N TYR A 101 12.62 -3.34 2.14
CA TYR A 101 11.88 -4.19 1.19
C TYR A 101 12.77 -4.67 0.03
N PHE A 102 13.52 -3.76 -0.58
CA PHE A 102 14.43 -4.09 -1.67
C PHE A 102 15.76 -4.72 -1.21
N GLN A 103 16.12 -4.59 0.07
CA GLN A 103 17.31 -5.26 0.62
C GLN A 103 17.13 -6.77 0.78
N LYS A 104 15.89 -7.25 0.95
CA LYS A 104 15.58 -8.70 0.97
C LYS A 104 15.18 -9.27 -0.38
N ALA A 105 14.78 -8.44 -1.34
CA ALA A 105 14.40 -8.89 -2.69
C ALA A 105 15.62 -9.14 -3.62
N GLY A 106 16.84 -8.88 -3.15
CA GLY A 106 18.06 -9.08 -3.92
C GLY A 106 19.13 -9.82 -3.11
N LEU A 107 19.03 -11.16 -3.08
CA LEU A 107 20.11 -12.16 -3.30
C LEU A 107 19.58 -13.57 -3.03
#